data_AF-A0A3C0TYY1-F1
#
_entry.id   AF-A0A3C0TYY1-F1
#
_cell.length_a   1.000
_cell.length_b   1.000
_cell.length_c   1.000
_cell.angle_alpha   90.00
_cell.angle_beta   90.00
_cell.angle_gamma   90.00
#
_symmetry.space_group_name_H-M   'P 1'
#
loop_
_entity.id
_entity.type
_entity.pdbx_description
1 polymer ?
#
loop_
_entity_poly.entity_id
_entity_poly.type
_entity_poly.pdbx_seq_one_letter_code
_entity_poly.pdbx_strand_id
1 'polypeptide(L)'
;MGQIDEAFQTVKADDFPAMLTPERYGRRSSAFDKIIAATHDHFWDPLDPRYIDFSPAFDLKNQYLVQPKLTAELQTAAADKLSESQKIHLANRLQHYQLSAILHGEQGALNMSANLCHIMLDPGAQEYAANQGREEARHVTGFTQYIKARFGKPEPVGGFLRGLLIELVGSPLVWKKVVGLQMVLEGLAMGVFASYYQYANDPVLVRLMQLTMTDEAF
;
A
#
# COMPACT_ATOMS: atom_id res chain seq x y z
N MET A 1 -1.23 25.52 25.37
CA MET A 1 -0.94 24.23 24.70
C MET A 1 -2.26 23.76 24.11
N GLY A 2 -2.36 23.67 22.78
CA GLY A 2 -3.62 23.25 22.14
C GLY A 2 -4.01 21.86 22.60
N GLN A 3 -5.28 21.67 22.96
CA GLN A 3 -5.81 20.37 23.36
C GLN A 3 -5.71 19.44 22.15
N ILE A 4 -5.05 18.30 22.30
CA ILE A 4 -5.00 17.27 21.25
C ILE A 4 -6.42 16.73 21.12
N ASP A 5 -6.93 16.70 19.89
CA ASP A 5 -8.23 16.13 19.56
C ASP A 5 -8.34 14.70 20.11
N GLU A 6 -9.47 14.37 20.73
CA GLU A 6 -9.72 13.09 21.39
C GLU A 6 -9.46 11.90 20.46
N ALA A 7 -9.75 12.05 19.17
CA ALA A 7 -9.56 11.04 18.13
C ALA A 7 -8.07 10.65 17.93
N PHE A 8 -7.12 11.48 18.36
CA PHE A 8 -5.67 11.26 18.20
C PHE A 8 -4.96 11.03 19.54
N GLN A 9 -5.71 10.89 20.64
CA GLN A 9 -5.12 10.54 21.93
C GLN A 9 -4.61 9.10 21.91
N THR A 10 -3.43 8.88 22.48
CA THR A 10 -2.74 7.59 22.46
C THR A 10 -2.11 7.25 23.80
N VAL A 11 -1.85 5.96 24.00
CA VAL A 11 -1.07 5.42 25.11
C VAL A 11 0.28 4.95 24.62
N LYS A 12 1.20 4.70 25.56
CA LYS A 12 2.43 3.98 25.22
C LYS A 12 2.09 2.54 24.86
N ALA A 13 2.88 1.94 23.98
CA ALA A 13 2.67 0.57 23.55
C ALA A 13 2.78 -0.47 24.69
N ASP A 14 3.43 -0.14 25.79
CA ASP A 14 3.54 -0.98 26.99
C ASP A 14 2.49 -0.69 28.07
N ASP A 15 1.59 0.29 27.86
CA ASP A 15 0.57 0.72 28.81
C ASP A 15 -0.83 0.17 28.46
N PHE A 16 -0.92 -1.15 28.33
CA PHE A 16 -2.21 -1.82 28.11
C PHE A 16 -3.26 -1.55 29.20
N PRO A 17 -2.92 -1.39 30.50
CA PRO A 17 -3.92 -1.07 31.54
C PRO A 17 -4.76 0.18 31.24
N ALA A 18 -4.20 1.19 30.58
CA ALA A 18 -4.94 2.39 30.18
C ALA A 18 -6.10 2.08 29.20
N MET A 19 -5.96 1.03 28.38
CA MET A 19 -7.00 0.57 27.44
C MET A 19 -8.20 -0.10 28.14
N LEU A 20 -8.04 -0.47 29.42
CA LEU A 20 -9.07 -1.15 30.23
C LEU A 20 -9.85 -0.18 31.14
N THR A 21 -9.60 1.13 31.03
CA THR A 21 -10.32 2.14 31.82
C THR A 21 -11.79 2.21 31.37
N PRO A 22 -12.78 2.02 32.27
CA PRO A 22 -14.19 1.99 31.87
C PRO A 22 -14.66 3.25 31.13
N GLU A 23 -14.13 4.41 31.50
CA GLU A 23 -14.47 5.70 30.90
C GLU A 23 -14.04 5.77 29.44
N ARG A 24 -13.00 5.03 29.02
CA ARG A 24 -12.51 5.01 27.63
C ARG A 24 -13.59 4.55 26.67
N TYR A 25 -14.36 3.51 27.01
CA TYR A 25 -15.34 2.92 26.10
C TYR A 25 -16.43 3.91 25.68
N GLY A 26 -16.70 4.94 26.51
CA GLY A 26 -17.66 6.00 26.19
C GLY A 26 -17.10 7.17 25.36
N ARG A 27 -15.79 7.20 25.07
CA ARG A 27 -15.10 8.31 24.37
C ARG A 27 -14.93 8.06 22.87
N ARG A 28 -15.87 7.37 22.23
CA ARG A 28 -15.83 7.14 20.79
C ARG A 28 -16.26 8.40 20.04
N SER A 29 -15.33 9.07 19.39
CA SER A 29 -15.64 10.17 18.47
C SER A 29 -16.27 9.63 17.17
N SER A 30 -16.97 10.52 16.47
CA SER A 30 -17.53 10.24 15.13
C SER A 30 -16.57 10.63 13.99
N ALA A 31 -15.31 10.96 14.30
CA ALA A 31 -14.35 11.53 13.35
C ALA A 31 -14.10 10.59 12.15
N PHE A 32 -14.14 9.28 12.38
CA PHE A 32 -13.84 8.26 11.38
C PHE A 32 -15.08 7.52 10.85
N ASP A 33 -16.29 7.82 11.32
CA ASP A 33 -17.49 7.02 11.01
C ASP A 33 -17.78 6.89 9.51
N LYS A 34 -17.59 7.98 8.76
CA LYS A 34 -17.79 7.96 7.30
C LYS A 34 -16.77 7.06 6.60
N ILE A 35 -15.51 7.13 7.02
CA ILE A 35 -14.42 6.35 6.43
C ILE A 35 -14.65 4.87 6.74
N ILE A 36 -14.93 4.55 8.01
CA ILE A 36 -15.27 3.21 8.47
C ILE A 36 -16.43 2.64 7.64
N ALA A 37 -17.52 3.39 7.46
CA ALA A 37 -18.68 2.92 6.71
C ALA A 37 -18.36 2.63 5.23
N ALA A 38 -17.51 3.45 4.60
CA ALA A 38 -17.14 3.29 3.19
C ALA A 38 -16.33 2.02 2.89
N THR A 39 -15.62 1.47 3.88
CA THR A 39 -14.82 0.23 3.72
C THR A 39 -15.67 -1.00 3.33
N HIS A 40 -16.98 -0.98 3.59
CA HIS A 40 -17.87 -2.08 3.20
C HIS A 40 -18.28 -2.06 1.73
N ASP A 41 -18.22 -0.90 1.07
CA ASP A 41 -18.78 -0.73 -0.27
C ASP A 41 -17.91 -1.36 -1.37
N HIS A 42 -16.62 -1.57 -1.09
CA HIS A 42 -15.61 -1.92 -2.10
C HIS A 42 -14.77 -3.17 -1.78
N PHE A 43 -15.25 -4.00 -0.83
CA PHE A 43 -14.52 -5.18 -0.41
C PHE A 43 -14.17 -6.14 -1.57
N TRP A 44 -12.92 -6.60 -1.58
CA TRP A 44 -12.43 -7.63 -2.50
C TRP A 44 -11.56 -8.67 -1.77
N ASP A 45 -11.45 -9.86 -2.33
CA ASP A 45 -10.61 -10.94 -1.79
C ASP A 45 -9.51 -11.32 -2.81
N PRO A 46 -8.22 -11.12 -2.49
CA PRO A 46 -7.10 -11.47 -3.38
C PRO A 46 -6.94 -12.98 -3.60
N LEU A 47 -7.67 -13.84 -2.89
CA LEU A 47 -7.63 -15.29 -3.05
C LEU A 47 -8.87 -15.85 -3.78
N ASP A 48 -9.82 -14.98 -4.13
CA ASP A 48 -11.04 -15.37 -4.81
C ASP A 48 -11.02 -14.89 -6.28
N PRO A 49 -11.02 -15.81 -7.26
CA PRO A 49 -10.95 -15.47 -8.67
C PRO A 49 -12.15 -14.66 -9.19
N ARG A 50 -13.24 -14.55 -8.41
CA ARG A 50 -14.36 -13.65 -8.73
C ARG A 50 -13.95 -12.17 -8.65
N TYR A 51 -12.95 -11.83 -7.84
CA TYR A 51 -12.41 -10.48 -7.75
C TYR A 51 -11.22 -10.27 -8.68
N ILE A 52 -10.25 -11.20 -8.61
CA ILE A 52 -9.03 -11.16 -9.42
C ILE A 52 -8.48 -12.58 -9.63
N ASP A 53 -8.29 -12.97 -10.90
CA ASP A 53 -7.62 -14.21 -11.27
C ASP A 53 -6.20 -13.90 -11.78
N PHE A 54 -5.19 -14.42 -11.07
CA PHE A 54 -3.78 -14.25 -11.43
C PHE A 54 -3.27 -15.29 -12.44
N SER A 55 -4.09 -16.31 -12.77
CA SER A 55 -3.72 -17.42 -13.66
C SER A 55 -3.45 -17.04 -15.13
N PRO A 56 -4.08 -16.02 -15.74
CA PRO A 56 -3.80 -15.64 -17.12
C PRO A 56 -2.34 -15.26 -17.29
N ALA A 57 -1.68 -15.84 -18.29
CA ALA A 57 -0.28 -15.56 -18.58
C ALA A 57 -0.11 -14.20 -19.26
N PHE A 58 1.03 -13.55 -19.00
CA PHE A 58 1.47 -12.35 -19.71
C PHE A 58 2.88 -12.56 -20.26
N ASP A 59 3.09 -12.25 -21.55
CA ASP A 59 4.37 -12.51 -22.22
C ASP A 59 5.40 -11.41 -21.93
N LEU A 60 5.98 -11.47 -20.72
CA LEU A 60 7.04 -10.53 -20.28
C LEU A 60 8.31 -10.56 -21.14
N LYS A 61 8.48 -11.54 -22.04
CA LYS A 61 9.65 -11.61 -22.92
C LYS A 61 9.49 -10.76 -24.17
N ASN A 62 8.26 -10.67 -24.68
CA ASN A 62 7.98 -10.00 -25.94
C ASN A 62 7.03 -8.80 -25.81
N GLN A 63 6.46 -8.56 -24.62
CA GLN A 63 5.54 -7.45 -24.38
C GLN A 63 6.05 -6.57 -23.24
N TYR A 64 5.96 -5.26 -23.44
CA TYR A 64 6.16 -4.30 -22.36
C TYR A 64 5.02 -4.43 -21.34
N LEU A 65 5.33 -4.56 -20.06
CA LEU A 65 4.32 -4.58 -19.00
C LEU A 65 3.58 -3.25 -18.89
N VAL A 66 4.29 -2.16 -19.14
CA VAL A 66 3.80 -0.77 -19.09
C VAL A 66 4.34 -0.04 -20.30
N GLN A 67 3.61 0.95 -20.82
CA GLN A 67 4.03 1.69 -22.01
C GLN A 67 5.49 2.21 -21.89
N PRO A 68 6.36 1.95 -22.88
CA PRO A 68 7.80 2.22 -22.77
C PRO A 68 8.14 3.70 -22.59
N LYS A 69 7.25 4.61 -23.01
CA LYS A 69 7.35 6.05 -22.79
C LYS A 69 7.46 6.43 -21.30
N LEU A 70 6.97 5.58 -20.40
CA LEU A 70 7.03 5.78 -18.95
C LEU A 70 8.32 5.24 -18.33
N THR A 71 9.16 4.54 -19.09
CA THR A 71 10.47 4.07 -18.64
C THR A 71 11.51 5.13 -18.99
N ALA A 72 11.91 5.93 -18.00
CA ALA A 72 12.79 7.09 -18.19
C ALA A 72 14.14 6.70 -18.82
N GLU A 73 14.68 5.55 -18.44
CA GLU A 73 15.93 5.00 -18.97
C GLU A 73 15.85 4.77 -20.49
N LEU A 74 14.67 4.40 -20.99
CA LEU A 74 14.41 4.22 -22.42
C LEU A 74 14.23 5.54 -23.19
N GLN A 75 14.13 6.68 -22.49
CA GLN A 75 14.03 8.02 -23.09
C GLN A 75 15.41 8.70 -23.22
N THR A 76 16.48 7.92 -23.13
CA THR A 76 17.86 8.39 -23.23
C THR A 76 18.58 7.71 -24.38
N ALA A 77 19.75 8.24 -24.78
CA ALA A 77 20.61 7.62 -25.79
C ALA A 77 21.10 6.20 -25.42
N ALA A 78 20.88 5.75 -24.17
CA ALA A 78 21.11 4.35 -23.81
C ALA A 78 20.19 3.40 -24.57
N ALA A 79 18.95 3.82 -24.88
CA ALA A 79 17.98 3.01 -25.61
C ALA A 79 18.43 2.68 -27.03
N ASP A 80 19.15 3.59 -27.69
CA ASP A 80 19.66 3.41 -29.06
C ASP A 80 20.69 2.28 -29.17
N LYS A 81 21.27 1.88 -28.03
CA LYS A 81 22.25 0.79 -27.93
C LYS A 81 21.63 -0.57 -27.61
N LEU A 82 20.31 -0.63 -27.43
CA LEU A 82 19.59 -1.85 -27.05
C LEU A 82 18.72 -2.34 -28.22
N SER A 83 18.66 -3.66 -28.42
CA SER A 83 17.63 -4.28 -29.24
C SER A 83 16.25 -4.11 -28.60
N GLU A 84 15.17 -4.28 -29.37
CA GLU A 84 13.81 -4.23 -28.81
C GLU A 84 13.60 -5.26 -27.68
N SER A 85 14.13 -6.47 -27.82
CA SER A 85 14.07 -7.49 -26.76
C SER A 85 14.82 -7.07 -25.49
N GLN A 86 15.95 -6.37 -25.63
CA GLN A 86 16.70 -5.83 -24.48
C GLN A 86 15.94 -4.67 -23.82
N LYS A 87 15.28 -3.81 -24.59
CA LYS A 87 14.43 -2.73 -24.06
C LYS A 87 13.24 -3.28 -23.29
N ILE A 88 12.54 -4.28 -23.82
CA ILE A 88 11.43 -4.97 -23.14
C ILE A 88 11.92 -5.58 -21.84
N HIS A 89 13.03 -6.32 -21.88
CA HIS A 89 13.60 -6.93 -20.70
C HIS A 89 13.96 -5.90 -19.62
N LEU A 90 14.65 -4.81 -19.99
CA LEU A 90 15.02 -3.74 -19.08
C LEU A 90 13.79 -3.07 -18.47
N ALA A 91 12.82 -2.66 -19.30
CA ALA A 91 11.59 -2.02 -18.83
C ALA A 91 10.82 -2.90 -17.85
N ASN A 92 10.61 -4.18 -18.19
CA ASN A 92 9.90 -5.12 -17.33
C ASN A 92 10.66 -5.42 -16.03
N ARG A 93 11.99 -5.41 -16.07
CA ARG A 93 12.82 -5.56 -14.87
C ARG A 93 12.70 -4.36 -13.93
N LEU A 94 12.64 -3.15 -14.48
CA LEU A 94 12.38 -1.93 -13.70
C LEU A 94 10.98 -1.96 -13.08
N GLN A 95 9.97 -2.41 -13.82
CA GLN A 95 8.63 -2.58 -13.26
C GLN A 95 8.59 -3.64 -12.15
N HIS A 96 9.33 -4.74 -12.29
CA HIS A 96 9.43 -5.73 -11.22
C HIS A 96 9.99 -5.13 -9.91
N TYR A 97 11.03 -4.30 -10.03
CA TYR A 97 11.59 -3.58 -8.88
C TYR A 97 10.57 -2.60 -8.28
N GLN A 98 9.86 -1.83 -9.11
CA GLN A 98 8.84 -0.87 -8.65
C GLN A 98 7.67 -1.57 -7.95
N LEU A 99 7.15 -2.67 -8.52
CA LEU A 99 6.08 -3.47 -7.90
C LEU A 99 6.52 -4.11 -6.59
N SER A 100 7.78 -4.52 -6.50
CA SER A 100 8.35 -5.01 -5.23
C SER A 100 8.43 -3.90 -4.20
N ALA A 101 8.80 -2.67 -4.61
CA ALA A 101 8.82 -1.52 -3.72
C ALA A 101 7.41 -1.17 -3.20
N ILE A 102 6.39 -1.26 -4.05
CA ILE A 102 4.99 -1.13 -3.63
C ILE A 102 4.66 -2.18 -2.57
N LEU A 103 4.92 -3.46 -2.82
CA LEU A 103 4.67 -4.54 -1.86
C LEU A 103 5.33 -4.27 -0.49
N HIS A 104 6.57 -3.77 -0.47
CA HIS A 104 7.24 -3.37 0.79
C HIS A 104 6.56 -2.17 1.46
N GLY A 105 6.04 -1.24 0.66
CA GLY A 105 5.21 -0.13 1.11
C GLY A 105 3.93 -0.62 1.81
N GLU A 106 3.15 -1.49 1.15
CA GLU A 106 1.93 -2.11 1.71
C GLU A 106 2.24 -2.82 3.05
N GLN A 107 3.37 -3.53 3.11
CA GLN A 107 3.81 -4.20 4.34
C GLN A 107 4.13 -3.19 5.47
N GLY A 108 4.68 -2.02 5.10
CA GLY A 108 4.91 -0.92 6.03
C GLY A 108 3.60 -0.30 6.52
N ALA A 109 2.66 -0.07 5.61
CA ALA A 109 1.33 0.45 5.90
C ALA A 109 0.58 -0.47 6.86
N LEU A 110 0.52 -1.76 6.56
CA LEU A 110 -0.04 -2.80 7.44
C LEU A 110 0.52 -2.71 8.87
N ASN A 111 1.84 -2.61 9.00
CA ASN A 111 2.49 -2.57 10.31
C ASN A 111 2.22 -1.27 11.07
N MET A 112 2.11 -0.14 10.36
CA MET A 112 1.73 1.13 10.97
C MET A 112 0.28 1.11 11.43
N SER A 113 -0.64 0.60 10.63
CA SER A 113 -2.07 0.45 10.98
C SER A 113 -2.26 -0.46 12.20
N ALA A 114 -1.57 -1.60 12.23
CA ALA A 114 -1.56 -2.48 13.40
C ALA A 114 -1.01 -1.79 14.65
N ASN A 115 0.05 -1.00 14.50
CA ASN A 115 0.62 -0.25 15.62
C ASN A 115 -0.31 0.87 16.12
N LEU A 116 -0.98 1.60 15.22
CA LEU A 116 -1.98 2.61 15.57
C LEU A 116 -3.14 1.97 16.33
N CYS A 117 -3.67 0.84 15.83
CA CYS A 117 -4.73 0.07 16.50
C CYS A 117 -4.34 -0.34 17.93
N HIS A 118 -3.06 -0.64 18.16
CA HIS A 118 -2.55 -1.00 19.48
C HIS A 118 -2.52 0.16 20.49
N ILE A 119 -2.40 1.41 20.04
CA ILE A 119 -2.13 2.56 20.92
C ILE A 119 -3.24 3.63 20.95
N MET A 120 -4.21 3.59 20.04
CA MET A 120 -5.29 4.59 19.97
C MET A 120 -6.30 4.44 21.12
N LEU A 121 -6.51 5.52 21.87
CA LEU A 121 -7.46 5.54 22.99
C LEU A 121 -8.91 5.67 22.53
N ASP A 122 -9.16 6.44 21.47
CA ASP A 122 -10.50 6.57 20.91
C ASP A 122 -10.93 5.24 20.24
N PRO A 123 -12.07 4.64 20.64
CA PRO A 123 -12.54 3.39 20.05
C PRO A 123 -12.82 3.44 18.53
N GLY A 124 -13.27 4.58 18.00
CA GLY A 124 -13.53 4.78 16.58
C GLY A 124 -12.23 4.93 15.78
N ALA A 125 -11.23 5.61 16.34
CA ALA A 125 -9.88 5.66 15.76
C ALA A 125 -9.22 4.27 15.75
N GLN A 126 -9.45 3.48 16.81
CA GLN A 126 -8.99 2.08 16.87
C GLN A 126 -9.68 1.19 15.82
N GLU A 127 -11.00 1.34 15.65
CA GLU A 127 -11.77 0.66 14.62
C GLU A 127 -11.27 1.01 13.21
N TYR A 128 -11.06 2.30 12.93
CA TYR A 128 -10.47 2.76 11.67
C TYR A 128 -9.08 2.13 11.41
N ALA A 129 -8.17 2.17 12.39
CA ALA A 129 -6.84 1.59 12.23
C ALA A 129 -6.88 0.07 12.03
N ALA A 130 -7.85 -0.62 12.63
CA ALA A 130 -8.08 -2.05 12.41
C ALA A 130 -8.58 -2.33 10.99
N ASN A 131 -9.48 -1.50 10.45
CA ASN A 131 -9.96 -1.62 9.08
C ASN A 131 -8.83 -1.40 8.07
N GLN A 132 -8.05 -0.33 8.22
CA GLN A 132 -6.84 -0.10 7.40
C GLN A 132 -5.93 -1.33 7.47
N GLY A 133 -5.63 -1.85 8.67
CA GLY A 133 -4.78 -3.05 8.80
C GLY A 133 -5.30 -4.27 8.05
N ARG A 134 -6.63 -4.40 7.90
CA ARG A 134 -7.23 -5.46 7.10
C ARG A 134 -7.10 -5.18 5.60
N GLU A 135 -7.28 -3.94 5.14
CA GLU A 135 -7.07 -3.52 3.75
C GLU A 135 -5.64 -3.75 3.30
N GLU A 136 -4.66 -3.26 4.06
CA GLU A 136 -3.24 -3.41 3.72
C GLU A 136 -2.80 -4.88 3.67
N ALA A 137 -3.37 -5.74 4.53
CA ALA A 137 -3.11 -7.16 4.46
C ALA A 137 -3.60 -7.80 3.14
N ARG A 138 -4.71 -7.30 2.58
CA ARG A 138 -5.17 -7.71 1.24
C ARG A 138 -4.25 -7.20 0.16
N HIS A 139 -3.78 -5.95 0.26
CA HIS A 139 -2.83 -5.38 -0.70
C HIS A 139 -1.53 -6.19 -0.73
N VAL A 140 -0.92 -6.45 0.43
CA VAL A 140 0.26 -7.32 0.57
C VAL A 140 0.03 -8.67 -0.12
N THR A 141 -1.14 -9.29 0.10
CA THR A 141 -1.48 -10.57 -0.52
C THR A 141 -1.63 -10.45 -2.04
N GLY A 142 -2.38 -9.47 -2.53
CA GLY A 142 -2.63 -9.25 -3.96
C GLY A 142 -1.35 -8.98 -4.74
N PHE A 143 -0.50 -8.06 -4.25
CA PHE A 143 0.80 -7.78 -4.87
C PHE A 143 1.74 -8.99 -4.81
N THR A 144 1.72 -9.76 -3.71
CA THR A 144 2.51 -11.00 -3.60
C THR A 144 2.09 -12.02 -4.66
N GLN A 145 0.78 -12.24 -4.85
CA GLN A 145 0.27 -13.18 -5.86
C GLN A 145 0.61 -12.72 -7.28
N TYR A 146 0.45 -11.43 -7.58
CA TYR A 146 0.81 -10.86 -8.87
C TYR A 146 2.29 -11.05 -9.18
N ILE A 147 3.17 -10.66 -8.25
CA ILE A 147 4.62 -10.80 -8.41
C ILE A 147 5.00 -12.27 -8.57
N LYS A 148 4.40 -13.17 -7.80
CA LYS A 148 4.62 -14.61 -7.95
C LYS A 148 4.22 -15.11 -9.34
N ALA A 149 3.06 -14.69 -9.85
CA ALA A 149 2.55 -15.13 -11.15
C ALA A 149 3.39 -14.61 -12.33
N ARG A 150 4.02 -13.45 -12.20
CA ARG A 150 4.77 -12.78 -13.29
C ARG A 150 6.28 -12.93 -13.19
N PHE A 151 6.82 -12.85 -11.99
CA PHE A 151 8.26 -12.78 -11.73
C PHE A 151 8.76 -13.86 -10.75
N GLY A 152 7.85 -14.63 -10.13
CA GLY A 152 8.16 -15.72 -9.20
C GLY A 152 8.36 -15.27 -7.75
N LYS A 153 9.11 -14.19 -7.50
CA LYS A 153 9.38 -13.66 -6.15
C LYS A 153 9.69 -12.16 -6.18
N PRO A 154 9.44 -11.41 -5.09
CA PRO A 154 9.76 -9.99 -5.02
C PRO A 154 11.27 -9.71 -4.95
N GLU A 155 11.65 -8.51 -5.36
CA GLU A 155 12.98 -7.95 -5.18
C GLU A 155 13.20 -7.40 -3.76
N PRO A 156 14.47 -7.27 -3.32
CA PRO A 156 14.81 -6.58 -2.09
C PRO A 156 14.34 -5.12 -2.10
N VAL A 157 13.96 -4.61 -0.94
CA VAL A 157 13.61 -3.20 -0.75
C VAL A 157 14.82 -2.30 -1.01
N GLY A 158 14.61 -1.20 -1.75
CA GLY A 158 15.64 -0.18 -1.96
C GLY A 158 16.05 0.53 -0.67
N GLY A 159 17.30 0.99 -0.60
CA GLY A 159 17.86 1.58 0.62
C GLY A 159 17.08 2.79 1.15
N PHE A 160 16.62 3.66 0.26
CA PHE A 160 15.80 4.82 0.63
C PHE A 160 14.46 4.41 1.26
N LEU A 161 13.66 3.61 0.55
CA LEU A 161 12.37 3.14 1.05
C LEU A 161 12.53 2.35 2.35
N ARG A 162 13.55 1.49 2.44
CA ARG A 162 13.85 0.75 3.67
C ARG A 162 14.09 1.70 4.86
N GLY A 163 14.90 2.74 4.66
CA GLY A 163 15.18 3.73 5.69
C GLY A 163 13.92 4.46 6.14
N LEU A 164 13.12 4.92 5.18
CA LEU A 164 11.85 5.59 5.43
C LEU A 164 10.89 4.71 6.23
N LEU A 165 10.66 3.46 5.80
CA LEU A 165 9.76 2.52 6.47
C LEU A 165 10.20 2.24 7.90
N ILE A 166 11.50 2.02 8.14
CA ILE A 166 12.04 1.79 9.48
C ILE A 166 11.82 3.01 10.37
N GLU A 167 12.06 4.22 9.86
CA GLU A 167 11.86 5.45 10.63
C GLU A 167 10.39 5.65 11.00
N LEU A 168 9.47 5.49 10.04
CA LEU A 168 8.04 5.72 10.25
C LEU A 168 7.44 4.68 11.19
N VAL A 169 7.61 3.39 10.88
CA VAL A 169 7.06 2.28 11.68
C VAL A 169 7.62 2.29 13.10
N GLY A 170 8.93 2.54 13.24
CA GLY A 170 9.64 2.56 14.51
C GLY A 170 9.43 3.83 15.34
N SER A 171 8.77 4.85 14.79
CA SER A 171 8.58 6.12 15.50
C SER A 171 7.74 5.93 16.78
N PRO A 172 8.06 6.58 17.90
CA PRO A 172 7.12 6.68 19.03
C PRO A 172 6.08 7.78 18.81
N LEU A 173 6.25 8.62 17.79
CA LEU A 173 5.40 9.78 17.53
C LEU A 173 4.25 9.39 16.61
N VAL A 174 3.03 9.43 17.14
CA VAL A 174 1.81 9.00 16.42
C VAL A 174 1.55 9.86 15.19
N TRP A 175 1.72 11.17 15.31
CA TRP A 175 1.57 12.08 14.16
C TRP A 175 2.55 11.74 13.02
N LYS A 176 3.78 11.29 13.33
CA LYS A 176 4.73 10.84 12.29
C LYS A 176 4.21 9.60 11.57
N LYS A 177 3.54 8.69 12.28
CA LYS A 177 2.92 7.50 11.67
C LYS A 177 1.74 7.87 10.80
N VAL A 178 0.79 8.64 11.34
CA VAL A 178 -0.42 9.04 10.59
C VAL A 178 -0.04 9.83 9.34
N VAL A 179 0.83 10.84 9.47
CA VAL A 179 1.29 11.63 8.31
C VAL A 179 2.14 10.80 7.36
N GLY A 180 3.05 9.97 7.88
CA GLY A 180 3.92 9.13 7.08
C GLY A 180 3.17 8.07 6.28
N LEU A 181 2.14 7.47 6.86
CA LEU A 181 1.27 6.53 6.19
C LEU A 181 0.44 7.24 5.12
N GLN A 182 -0.42 8.17 5.51
CA GLN A 182 -1.47 8.70 4.65
C GLN A 182 -0.95 9.71 3.62
N MET A 183 -0.06 10.62 4.02
CA MET A 183 0.43 11.67 3.11
C MET A 183 1.68 11.25 2.33
N VAL A 184 2.54 10.40 2.91
CA VAL A 184 3.81 10.02 2.26
C VAL A 184 3.71 8.69 1.54
N LEU A 185 3.31 7.60 2.20
CA LEU A 185 3.25 6.29 1.54
C LEU A 185 2.07 6.20 0.59
N GLU A 186 0.84 6.30 1.10
CA GLU A 186 -0.39 6.15 0.31
C GLU A 186 -0.50 7.26 -0.74
N GLY A 187 -0.27 8.52 -0.36
CA GLY A 187 -0.29 9.67 -1.28
C GLY A 187 0.67 9.54 -2.47
N LEU A 188 1.90 9.03 -2.26
CA LEU A 188 2.83 8.76 -3.36
C LEU A 188 2.44 7.50 -4.16
N ALA A 189 1.92 6.48 -3.48
CA ALA A 189 1.49 5.23 -4.11
C ALA A 189 0.33 5.45 -5.10
N MET A 190 -0.63 6.30 -4.75
CA MET A 190 -1.80 6.60 -5.61
C MET A 190 -1.42 7.12 -7.00
N GLY A 191 -0.38 7.96 -7.11
CA GLY A 191 0.12 8.41 -8.41
C GLY A 191 0.68 7.26 -9.26
N VAL A 192 1.34 6.30 -8.61
CA VAL A 192 1.87 5.10 -9.27
C VAL A 192 0.75 4.16 -9.68
N PHE A 193 -0.24 3.93 -8.80
CA PHE A 193 -1.41 3.09 -9.10
C PHE A 193 -2.21 3.64 -10.27
N ALA A 194 -2.49 4.95 -10.28
CA ALA A 194 -3.19 5.60 -11.38
C ALA A 194 -2.43 5.46 -12.71
N SER A 195 -1.09 5.56 -12.67
CA SER A 195 -0.24 5.34 -13.85
C SER A 195 -0.35 3.91 -14.37
N TYR A 196 -0.27 2.91 -13.50
CA TYR A 196 -0.42 1.51 -13.90
C TYR A 196 -1.84 1.19 -14.38
N TYR A 197 -2.88 1.72 -13.73
CA TYR A 197 -4.26 1.57 -14.18
C TYR A 197 -4.46 2.11 -15.61
N GLN A 198 -3.81 3.23 -15.95
CA GLN A 198 -3.95 3.85 -17.27
C GLN A 198 -3.04 3.24 -18.35
N TYR A 199 -1.85 2.78 -17.99
CA TYR A 199 -0.78 2.52 -18.96
C TYR A 199 -0.16 1.12 -18.87
N ALA A 200 -0.60 0.26 -17.95
CA ALA A 200 -0.21 -1.15 -17.96
C ALA A 200 -0.90 -1.90 -19.11
N ASN A 201 -0.16 -2.84 -19.71
CA ASN A 201 -0.66 -3.72 -20.77
C ASN A 201 -1.14 -5.07 -20.21
N ASP A 202 -0.73 -5.44 -18.99
CA ASP A 202 -1.23 -6.65 -18.33
C ASP A 202 -2.60 -6.38 -17.68
N PRO A 203 -3.69 -7.02 -18.15
CA PRO A 203 -5.02 -6.80 -17.61
C PRO A 203 -5.14 -7.17 -16.12
N VAL A 204 -4.34 -8.13 -15.64
CA VAL A 204 -4.32 -8.50 -14.22
C VAL A 204 -3.70 -7.39 -13.38
N LEU A 205 -2.65 -6.72 -13.88
CA LEU A 205 -2.07 -5.57 -13.20
C LEU A 205 -3.07 -4.41 -13.14
N VAL A 206 -3.72 -4.09 -14.26
CA VAL A 206 -4.76 -3.04 -14.31
C VAL A 206 -5.88 -3.34 -13.30
N ARG A 207 -6.34 -4.59 -13.24
CA ARG A 207 -7.36 -5.01 -12.28
C ARG A 207 -6.90 -4.89 -10.84
N LEU A 208 -5.67 -5.30 -10.53
CA LEU A 208 -5.09 -5.15 -9.19
C LEU A 208 -5.03 -3.68 -8.77
N MET A 209 -4.57 -2.79 -9.66
CA MET A 209 -4.52 -1.35 -9.37
C MET A 209 -5.90 -0.78 -9.11
N GLN A 210 -6.90 -1.18 -9.91
CA GLN A 210 -8.28 -0.73 -9.72
C GLN A 210 -8.81 -1.12 -8.33
N LEU A 211 -8.60 -2.37 -7.90
CA LEU A 211 -9.08 -2.88 -6.62
C LEU A 211 -8.37 -2.25 -5.43
N THR A 212 -7.04 -2.07 -5.51
CA THR A 212 -6.28 -1.36 -4.47
C THR A 212 -6.71 0.11 -4.40
N MET A 213 -6.83 0.80 -5.52
CA MET A 213 -7.27 2.20 -5.53
C MET A 213 -8.69 2.42 -4.99
N THR A 214 -9.59 1.44 -5.06
CA THR A 214 -10.92 1.57 -4.46
C THR A 214 -10.90 1.49 -2.94
N ASP A 215 -9.90 0.84 -2.35
CA ASP A 215 -9.69 0.84 -0.89
C ASP A 215 -9.06 2.19 -0.43
N GLU A 216 -8.25 2.83 -1.28
CA GLU A 216 -7.51 4.08 -0.98
C GLU A 216 -8.26 5.40 -1.32
N ALA A 217 -9.39 5.29 -2.05
CA ALA A 217 -10.16 6.45 -2.49
C ALA A 217 -11.20 6.86 -1.43
N PHE A 218 -10.81 7.80 -0.55
CA PHE A 218 -11.66 8.41 0.48
C PHE A 218 -12.43 9.64 -0.01
#